data_AF-A0A960NNN7-F1
#
_entry.id   AF-A0A960NNN7-F1
#
_cell.length_a   1.000
_cell.length_b   1.000
_cell.length_c   1.000
_cell.angle_alpha   90.00
_cell.angle_beta   90.00
_cell.angle_gamma   90.00
#
_symmetry.space_group_name_H-M   'P 1'
#
loop_
_entity.id
_entity.type
_entity.pdbx_description
1 polymer ?
#
loop_
_entity_poly.entity_id
_entity_poly.type
_entity_poly.pdbx_seq_one_letter_code
_entity_poly.pdbx_strand_id
1 'polypeptide(L)'
;MAAARLGSAFAAYTEPVEYYTVSAAGRTHRVYFSQVQDNPSDQEIVFFPIESLEASPDMLAPSLRAILAELEPHLISIPYLHIGENDFIYKFRPEKERNASIYANDPESSALYQSRLCELIKQQARTHERSASDPVELNFGAATYLIPSHFGFCLGVKNAIERAYETLSANPGRRVFMLSELIHNPFVNADLLRRGLSYLQTDKGVPFSVNGKPAVADPGAPLIWDTLTPDDIVIIPAFGATDEDKRRLVRKGIAVCQYDATCMLVEKVWKAARNYGRAGYTVIIHGKAEHEETKATFSNTRRHAPALIVRDLDEIKQLGRIISSDDPAVRAEFHTLFAGKHTPGFDVDRDLRRVAVVNQTTLLVNETRAIITYLRELFISKYGPEAAEHVGGSGRNDTLCYATQVNQDALAKALAAPLDAAFVIGGKNSSNTYQLYRLCAQTLGDKAYFIQSEANIRSLAEVEHYVFPSMHAGRLNGKTEVRPLWTDTNRPKRVLITGGASCPDGIIQQVVVRLNSLLPPENLRNLEAVIADFQTA
;
A
#
# COMPACT_ATOMS: atom_id res chain seq x y z
N MET A 1 25.46 16.48 -31.58
CA MET A 1 26.79 16.26 -30.96
C MET A 1 26.68 15.37 -29.72
N ALA A 2 25.95 15.75 -28.67
CA ALA A 2 25.83 14.94 -27.45
C ALA A 2 25.26 13.52 -27.67
N ALA A 3 24.16 13.37 -28.43
CA ALA A 3 23.58 12.05 -28.73
C ALA A 3 24.52 11.15 -29.57
N ALA A 4 25.26 11.73 -30.52
CA ALA A 4 26.25 11.00 -31.30
C ALA A 4 27.43 10.55 -30.43
N ARG A 5 27.89 11.42 -29.51
CA ARG A 5 28.96 11.11 -28.55
C ARG A 5 28.54 10.00 -27.58
N LEU A 6 27.29 10.03 -27.09
CA LEU A 6 26.71 8.96 -26.28
C LEU A 6 26.78 7.61 -27.02
N GLY A 7 26.32 7.58 -28.27
CA GLY A 7 26.32 6.35 -29.07
C GLY A 7 27.71 5.82 -29.43
N SER A 8 28.73 6.69 -29.56
CA SER A 8 30.11 6.25 -29.76
C SER A 8 30.82 5.84 -28.47
N ALA A 9 30.41 6.41 -27.33
CA ALA A 9 31.10 6.22 -26.05
C ALA A 9 30.56 5.05 -25.22
N PHE A 10 29.32 4.61 -25.44
CA PHE A 10 28.69 3.55 -24.64
C PHE A 10 28.20 2.41 -25.53
N ALA A 11 28.52 1.17 -25.13
CA ALA A 11 28.06 -0.03 -25.83
C ALA A 11 26.55 -0.26 -25.65
N ALA A 12 26.02 0.05 -24.48
CA ALA A 12 24.60 -0.06 -24.14
C ALA A 12 24.12 1.22 -23.45
N TYR A 13 23.08 1.84 -24.02
CA TYR A 13 22.42 3.02 -23.47
C TYR A 13 20.94 3.07 -23.85
N THR A 14 20.11 3.74 -23.05
CA THR A 14 18.70 3.96 -23.39
C THR A 14 18.56 5.13 -24.34
N GLU A 15 17.55 5.12 -25.21
CA GLU A 15 17.29 6.24 -26.11
C GLU A 15 17.23 7.58 -25.33
N PRO A 16 17.97 8.63 -25.75
CA PRO A 16 17.95 9.90 -25.06
C PRO A 16 16.59 10.58 -25.16
N VAL A 17 15.96 10.85 -24.01
CA VAL A 17 14.66 11.53 -23.94
C VAL A 17 14.87 12.97 -23.50
N GLU A 18 14.30 13.92 -24.24
CA GLU A 18 14.31 15.34 -23.85
C GLU A 18 13.33 15.59 -22.70
N TYR A 19 13.79 16.27 -21.65
CA TYR A 19 12.96 16.55 -20.46
C TYR A 19 12.64 18.03 -20.29
N TYR A 20 13.63 18.89 -20.46
CA TYR A 20 13.47 20.32 -20.25
C TYR A 20 14.51 21.12 -21.04
N THR A 21 14.29 22.42 -21.09
CA THR A 21 15.17 23.37 -21.77
C THR A 21 15.55 24.47 -20.78
N VAL A 22 16.82 24.87 -20.78
CA VAL A 22 17.34 25.96 -19.94
C VAL A 22 18.04 27.02 -20.78
N SER A 23 17.91 28.28 -20.38
CA SER A 23 18.63 29.40 -20.99
C SER A 23 19.80 29.82 -20.10
N ALA A 24 21.02 29.78 -20.64
CA ALA A 24 22.23 30.13 -19.90
C ALA A 24 23.27 30.74 -20.85
N ALA A 25 23.98 31.78 -20.40
CA ALA A 25 25.03 32.47 -21.17
C ALA A 25 24.58 32.85 -22.61
N GLY A 26 23.35 33.35 -22.75
CA GLY A 26 22.79 33.77 -24.04
C GLY A 26 22.45 32.63 -25.00
N ARG A 27 22.41 31.38 -24.54
CA ARG A 27 22.07 30.20 -25.34
C ARG A 27 20.99 29.36 -24.69
N THR A 28 20.18 28.72 -25.52
CA THR A 28 19.18 27.74 -25.12
C THR A 28 19.78 26.33 -25.20
N HIS A 29 19.66 25.57 -24.13
CA HIS A 29 20.19 24.21 -24.00
C HIS A 29 19.03 23.24 -23.80
N ARG A 30 18.91 22.24 -24.67
CA ARG A 30 17.97 21.13 -24.53
C ARG A 30 18.62 20.03 -23.69
N VAL A 31 17.93 19.57 -22.66
CA VAL A 31 18.46 18.59 -21.70
C VAL A 31 17.83 17.23 -21.97
N TYR A 32 18.69 16.25 -22.20
CA TYR A 32 18.31 14.87 -22.47
C TYR A 32 18.81 13.96 -21.37
N PHE A 33 18.00 12.98 -20.98
CA PHE A 33 18.42 11.92 -20.06
C PHE A 33 18.54 10.59 -20.79
N SER A 34 19.55 9.82 -20.38
CA SER A 34 19.81 8.46 -20.84
C SER A 34 20.44 7.66 -19.70
N GLN A 35 20.13 6.36 -19.63
CA GLN A 35 20.80 5.42 -18.73
C GLN A 35 21.86 4.66 -19.52
N VAL A 36 23.00 4.41 -18.87
CA VAL A 36 24.14 3.65 -19.41
C VAL A 36 24.50 2.55 -18.43
N GLN A 37 25.04 1.43 -18.94
CA GLN A 37 25.38 0.26 -18.10
C GLN A 37 26.88 0.15 -17.78
N ASP A 38 27.73 0.67 -18.66
CA ASP A 38 29.17 0.50 -18.60
C ASP A 38 29.91 1.82 -18.46
N ASN A 39 31.20 1.74 -18.13
CA ASN A 39 32.10 2.88 -18.24
C ASN A 39 32.22 3.35 -19.70
N PRO A 40 32.32 4.67 -19.94
CA PRO A 40 32.51 5.19 -21.28
C PRO A 40 33.84 4.72 -21.86
N SER A 41 33.85 4.39 -23.16
CA SER A 41 35.08 4.18 -23.92
C SER A 41 35.86 5.48 -24.15
N ASP A 42 35.15 6.62 -24.11
CA ASP A 42 35.71 7.97 -24.18
C ASP A 42 36.15 8.45 -22.79
N GLN A 43 37.47 8.57 -22.58
CA GLN A 43 38.07 8.96 -21.30
C GLN A 43 37.76 10.39 -20.87
N GLU A 44 37.29 11.26 -21.76
CA GLU A 44 36.84 12.61 -21.40
C GLU A 44 35.45 12.61 -20.74
N ILE A 45 34.71 11.50 -20.81
CA ILE A 45 33.43 11.36 -20.13
C ILE A 45 33.69 10.85 -18.72
N VAL A 46 33.31 11.66 -17.75
CA VAL A 46 33.46 11.38 -16.32
C VAL A 46 32.11 11.48 -15.62
N PHE A 47 31.87 10.61 -14.64
CA PHE A 47 30.67 10.63 -13.83
C PHE A 47 30.92 11.36 -12.51
N PHE A 48 29.98 12.22 -12.13
CA PHE A 48 29.97 12.88 -10.84
C PHE A 48 28.62 12.67 -10.15
N PRO A 49 28.61 12.43 -8.82
CA PRO A 49 27.39 12.51 -8.05
C PRO A 49 26.78 13.91 -8.16
N ILE A 50 25.45 13.99 -8.21
CA ILE A 50 24.71 15.27 -8.27
C ILE A 50 25.11 16.16 -7.09
N GLU A 51 25.17 15.58 -5.88
CA GLU A 51 25.56 16.30 -4.65
C GLU A 51 26.97 16.91 -4.76
N SER A 52 27.91 16.23 -5.41
CA SER A 52 29.27 16.74 -5.62
C SER A 52 29.32 17.93 -6.58
N LEU A 53 28.49 17.92 -7.63
CA LEU A 53 28.40 19.05 -8.56
C LEU A 53 27.75 20.26 -7.87
N GLU A 54 26.68 20.03 -7.10
CA GLU A 54 25.95 21.06 -6.36
C GLU A 54 26.80 21.72 -5.26
N ALA A 55 27.75 20.99 -4.68
CA ALA A 55 28.65 21.51 -3.64
C ALA A 55 29.70 22.51 -4.16
N SER A 56 29.91 22.60 -5.48
CA SER A 56 30.93 23.48 -6.08
C SER A 56 30.41 24.16 -7.35
N PRO A 57 29.30 24.93 -7.25
CA PRO A 57 28.62 25.49 -8.42
C PRO A 57 29.52 26.44 -9.20
N ASP A 58 30.46 27.12 -8.54
CA ASP A 58 31.40 28.06 -9.14
C ASP A 58 32.44 27.42 -10.05
N MET A 59 32.69 26.13 -9.89
CA MET A 59 33.57 25.34 -10.77
C MET A 59 32.84 24.84 -12.01
N LEU A 60 31.51 24.98 -12.08
CA LEU A 60 30.70 24.51 -13.19
C LEU A 60 30.56 25.57 -14.27
N ALA A 61 30.59 25.10 -15.53
CA ALA A 61 30.19 25.92 -16.66
C ALA A 61 28.78 26.50 -16.46
N PRO A 62 28.49 27.73 -16.93
CA PRO A 62 27.18 28.37 -16.72
C PRO A 62 25.99 27.52 -17.19
N SER A 63 26.17 26.75 -18.28
CA SER A 63 25.16 25.83 -18.80
C SER A 63 24.87 24.69 -17.83
N LEU A 64 25.90 24.01 -17.31
CA LEU A 64 25.73 22.91 -16.36
C LEU A 64 25.10 23.39 -15.04
N ARG A 65 25.51 24.58 -14.55
CA ARG A 65 24.88 25.19 -13.37
C ARG A 65 23.38 25.43 -13.56
N ALA A 66 22.99 25.98 -14.72
CA ALA A 66 21.58 26.20 -15.05
C ALA A 66 20.80 24.88 -15.21
N ILE A 67 21.42 23.85 -15.79
CA ILE A 67 20.82 22.51 -15.91
C ILE A 67 20.54 21.91 -14.52
N LEU A 68 21.53 21.98 -13.61
CA LEU A 68 21.39 21.43 -12.25
C LEU A 68 20.32 22.17 -11.45
N ALA A 69 20.22 23.49 -11.58
CA ALA A 69 19.22 24.29 -10.86
C ALA A 69 17.76 23.87 -11.16
N GLU A 70 17.49 23.37 -12.36
CA GLU A 70 16.16 22.95 -12.81
C GLU A 70 15.97 21.42 -12.75
N LEU A 71 16.96 20.66 -12.25
CA LEU A 71 16.96 19.18 -12.30
C LEU A 71 15.93 18.54 -11.35
N GLU A 72 15.65 19.18 -10.22
CA GLU A 72 14.91 18.62 -9.08
C GLU A 72 13.58 17.93 -9.46
N PRO A 73 12.68 18.57 -10.24
CA PRO A 73 11.39 17.98 -10.56
C PRO A 73 11.50 16.72 -11.43
N HIS A 74 12.61 16.57 -12.16
CA HIS A 74 12.83 15.52 -13.13
C HIS A 74 13.54 14.28 -12.57
N LEU A 75 14.16 14.37 -11.38
CA LEU A 75 14.89 13.26 -10.76
C LEU A 75 14.04 11.99 -10.61
N ILE A 76 12.75 12.14 -10.30
CA ILE A 76 11.83 11.00 -10.11
C ILE A 76 11.58 10.19 -11.39
N SER A 77 11.83 10.77 -12.56
CA SER A 77 11.63 10.10 -13.86
C SER A 77 12.87 9.32 -14.27
N ILE A 78 14.04 9.68 -13.76
CA ILE A 78 15.34 9.10 -14.13
C ILE A 78 15.37 7.58 -13.95
N PRO A 79 14.88 6.98 -12.84
CA PRO A 79 14.90 5.52 -12.70
C PRO A 79 14.10 4.77 -13.76
N TYR A 80 13.13 5.43 -14.40
CA TYR A 80 12.10 4.81 -15.24
C TYR A 80 12.19 5.23 -16.72
N LEU A 81 13.33 5.77 -17.15
CA LEU A 81 13.52 6.37 -18.48
C LEU A 81 13.17 5.46 -19.67
N HIS A 82 13.38 4.16 -19.54
CA HIS A 82 13.14 3.17 -20.59
C HIS A 82 11.77 2.48 -20.49
N ILE A 83 10.91 2.93 -19.58
CA ILE A 83 9.66 2.26 -19.24
C ILE A 83 8.50 3.13 -19.71
N GLY A 84 7.68 2.60 -20.63
CA GLY A 84 6.44 3.25 -21.04
C GLY A 84 5.40 3.29 -19.92
N GLU A 85 4.38 4.15 -20.05
CA GLU A 85 3.31 4.28 -19.04
C GLU A 85 2.59 2.97 -18.71
N ASN A 86 2.60 1.99 -19.62
CA ASN A 86 2.00 0.66 -19.44
C ASN A 86 3.01 -0.40 -18.99
N ASP A 87 4.30 -0.19 -19.26
CA ASP A 87 5.38 -1.08 -18.88
C ASP A 87 5.76 -0.90 -17.41
N PHE A 88 5.46 0.27 -16.86
CA PHE A 88 5.66 0.62 -15.46
C PHE A 88 4.72 -0.12 -14.51
N ILE A 89 3.62 -0.66 -15.05
CA ILE A 89 2.63 -1.39 -14.26
C ILE A 89 3.14 -2.82 -14.10
N TYR A 90 3.81 -3.12 -12.99
CA TYR A 90 4.28 -4.48 -12.71
C TYR A 90 3.10 -5.44 -12.68
N LYS A 91 2.92 -6.20 -13.76
CA LYS A 91 1.82 -7.16 -13.86
C LYS A 91 1.93 -8.17 -12.73
N PHE A 92 0.79 -8.62 -12.22
CA PHE A 92 0.80 -9.76 -11.31
C PHE A 92 1.49 -10.94 -11.99
N ARG A 93 2.42 -11.58 -11.28
CA ARG A 93 3.13 -12.74 -11.80
C ARG A 93 2.11 -13.88 -11.95
N PRO A 94 1.97 -14.49 -13.14
CA PRO A 94 1.23 -15.73 -13.26
C PRO A 94 1.88 -16.82 -12.40
N GLU A 95 1.11 -17.84 -12.02
CA GLU A 95 1.58 -18.88 -11.09
C GLU A 95 2.93 -19.53 -11.50
N LYS A 96 3.16 -19.68 -12.81
CA LYS A 96 4.40 -20.26 -13.36
C LYS A 96 5.65 -19.40 -13.15
N GLU A 97 5.48 -18.11 -12.88
CA GLU A 97 6.57 -17.15 -12.64
C GLU A 97 6.76 -16.86 -11.14
N ARG A 98 5.97 -17.51 -10.27
CA ARG A 98 6.02 -17.31 -8.82
C ARG A 98 7.06 -18.22 -8.18
N ASN A 99 7.75 -17.70 -7.18
CA ASN A 99 8.79 -18.42 -6.46
C ASN A 99 8.29 -18.88 -5.08
N ALA A 100 7.30 -19.78 -5.06
CA ALA A 100 6.65 -20.21 -3.82
C ALA A 100 7.60 -20.98 -2.87
N SER A 101 8.70 -21.53 -3.39
CA SER A 101 9.71 -22.24 -2.61
C SER A 101 10.72 -21.31 -1.93
N ILE A 102 10.69 -20.00 -2.18
CA ILE A 102 11.66 -19.05 -1.62
C ILE A 102 11.63 -19.01 -0.07
N TYR A 103 10.51 -19.44 0.53
CA TYR A 103 10.33 -19.56 1.98
C TYR A 103 10.73 -20.93 2.55
N ALA A 104 10.82 -21.96 1.71
CA ALA A 104 10.85 -23.35 2.14
C ALA A 104 12.16 -23.75 2.86
N ASN A 105 13.23 -22.98 2.63
CA ASN A 105 14.54 -23.26 3.21
C ASN A 105 14.68 -22.79 4.67
N ASP A 106 13.67 -22.14 5.24
CA ASP A 106 13.64 -21.68 6.63
C ASP A 106 12.35 -22.15 7.34
N PRO A 107 12.45 -23.01 8.38
CA PRO A 107 11.26 -23.57 9.03
C PRO A 107 10.32 -22.53 9.65
N GLU A 108 10.84 -21.44 10.21
CA GLU A 108 10.02 -20.38 10.79
C GLU A 108 9.22 -19.64 9.72
N SER A 109 9.86 -19.27 8.59
CA SER A 109 9.18 -18.67 7.44
C SER A 109 8.21 -19.64 6.79
N SER A 110 8.55 -20.92 6.65
CA SER A 110 7.63 -21.93 6.11
C SER A 110 6.37 -22.03 6.99
N ALA A 111 6.52 -22.12 8.31
CA ALA A 111 5.39 -22.14 9.23
C ALA A 111 4.56 -20.85 9.23
N LEU A 112 5.18 -19.71 8.94
CA LEU A 112 4.50 -18.42 8.83
C LEU A 112 3.69 -18.31 7.53
N TYR A 113 4.30 -18.64 6.38
CA TYR A 113 3.74 -18.37 5.06
C TYR A 113 2.93 -19.52 4.46
N GLN A 114 3.25 -20.76 4.80
CA GLN A 114 2.65 -21.97 4.21
C GLN A 114 1.67 -22.63 5.18
N SER A 115 0.55 -23.08 4.64
CA SER A 115 -0.49 -23.78 5.39
C SER A 115 -1.24 -24.69 4.45
N ARG A 116 -1.07 -26.00 4.65
CA ARG A 116 -1.74 -27.02 3.82
C ARG A 116 -3.26 -26.88 3.90
N LEU A 117 -3.80 -26.56 5.08
CA LEU A 117 -5.21 -26.31 5.27
C LEU A 117 -5.69 -25.12 4.44
N CYS A 118 -5.01 -23.98 4.53
CA CYS A 118 -5.39 -22.79 3.77
C CYS A 118 -5.25 -22.97 2.26
N GLU A 119 -4.22 -23.70 1.80
CA GLU A 119 -4.07 -24.05 0.38
C GLU A 119 -5.28 -24.83 -0.14
N LEU A 120 -5.71 -25.87 0.59
CA LEU A 120 -6.86 -26.69 0.19
C LEU A 120 -8.17 -25.87 0.17
N ILE A 121 -8.39 -25.04 1.20
CA ILE A 121 -9.55 -24.13 1.24
C ILE A 121 -9.53 -23.19 0.01
N LYS A 122 -8.38 -22.64 -0.33
CA LYS A 122 -8.24 -21.75 -1.49
C LYS A 122 -8.45 -22.50 -2.81
N GLN A 123 -7.95 -23.71 -2.95
CA GLN A 123 -8.17 -24.54 -4.15
C GLN A 123 -9.65 -24.87 -4.36
N GLN A 124 -10.38 -25.16 -3.28
CA GLN A 124 -11.80 -25.45 -3.35
C GLN A 124 -12.64 -24.18 -3.59
N ALA A 125 -12.38 -23.12 -2.83
CA ALA A 125 -13.25 -21.95 -2.81
C ALA A 125 -12.87 -20.89 -3.86
N ARG A 126 -11.59 -20.65 -4.13
CA ARG A 126 -11.14 -19.58 -5.05
C ARG A 126 -11.10 -20.05 -6.50
N THR A 127 -12.25 -20.45 -7.02
CA THR A 127 -12.39 -20.81 -8.45
C THR A 127 -12.14 -19.60 -9.36
N HIS A 128 -12.44 -18.40 -8.88
CA HIS A 128 -12.25 -17.14 -9.61
C HIS A 128 -11.66 -16.05 -8.70
N GLU A 129 -10.42 -15.63 -8.98
CA GLU A 129 -9.66 -14.64 -8.19
C GLU A 129 -10.37 -13.28 -8.03
N ARG A 130 -11.30 -12.93 -8.93
CA ARG A 130 -12.00 -11.63 -8.94
C ARG A 130 -13.45 -11.68 -8.48
N SER A 131 -13.92 -12.80 -7.94
CA SER A 131 -15.30 -12.92 -7.46
C SER A 131 -15.42 -13.85 -6.27
N ALA A 132 -16.23 -13.46 -5.29
CA ALA A 132 -16.46 -14.25 -4.09
C ALA A 132 -17.40 -15.44 -4.35
N SER A 133 -16.92 -16.65 -4.07
CA SER A 133 -17.74 -17.85 -3.92
C SER A 133 -18.18 -18.03 -2.46
N ASP A 134 -18.92 -19.09 -2.20
CA ASP A 134 -19.46 -19.39 -0.88
C ASP A 134 -18.34 -19.77 0.12
N PRO A 135 -18.52 -19.48 1.41
CA PRO A 135 -17.54 -19.82 2.43
C PRO A 135 -17.37 -21.33 2.58
N VAL A 136 -16.21 -21.74 3.07
CA VAL A 136 -15.86 -23.13 3.39
C VAL A 136 -16.11 -23.39 4.87
N GLU A 137 -16.70 -24.53 5.18
CA GLU A 137 -16.91 -25.00 6.55
C GLU A 137 -15.89 -26.06 6.94
N LEU A 138 -15.15 -25.79 8.01
CA LEU A 138 -14.24 -26.75 8.64
C LEU A 138 -14.92 -27.35 9.86
N ASN A 139 -15.50 -28.52 9.74
CA ASN A 139 -16.17 -29.18 10.85
C ASN A 139 -15.18 -30.02 11.68
N PHE A 140 -14.80 -29.51 12.85
CA PHE A 140 -13.98 -30.20 13.84
C PHE A 140 -14.80 -30.91 14.92
N GLY A 141 -16.13 -31.04 14.80
CA GLY A 141 -17.00 -31.61 15.83
C GLY A 141 -17.44 -30.55 16.83
N ALA A 142 -16.66 -30.31 17.89
CA ALA A 142 -16.95 -29.29 18.91
C ALA A 142 -16.93 -27.84 18.38
N ALA A 143 -16.29 -27.61 17.23
CA ALA A 143 -16.30 -26.33 16.53
C ALA A 143 -16.41 -26.53 15.02
N THR A 144 -17.12 -25.60 14.37
CA THR A 144 -17.15 -25.42 12.92
C THR A 144 -16.58 -24.05 12.59
N TYR A 145 -15.51 -24.01 11.80
CA TYR A 145 -14.92 -22.76 11.35
C TYR A 145 -15.44 -22.39 9.96
N LEU A 146 -16.04 -21.21 9.84
CA LEU A 146 -16.49 -20.67 8.57
C LEU A 146 -15.41 -19.75 8.00
N ILE A 147 -14.78 -20.17 6.91
CA ILE A 147 -13.70 -19.44 6.25
C ILE A 147 -14.25 -18.82 4.97
N PRO A 148 -14.23 -17.49 4.80
CA PRO A 148 -14.62 -16.85 3.54
C PRO A 148 -13.83 -17.43 2.36
N SER A 149 -14.39 -17.39 1.15
CA SER A 149 -13.66 -17.85 -0.04
C SER A 149 -12.35 -17.06 -0.27
N HIS A 150 -12.32 -15.79 0.13
CA HIS A 150 -11.15 -14.91 0.03
C HIS A 150 -10.73 -14.35 1.39
N PHE A 151 -9.44 -14.50 1.71
CA PHE A 151 -8.79 -14.16 2.96
C PHE A 151 -7.26 -14.16 2.82
N GLY A 152 -6.53 -13.57 3.75
CA GLY A 152 -5.07 -13.60 3.77
C GLY A 152 -4.45 -12.89 2.56
N PHE A 153 -3.21 -13.25 2.20
CA PHE A 153 -2.46 -12.54 1.17
C PHE A 153 -3.18 -12.37 -0.17
N CYS A 154 -3.26 -11.12 -0.64
CA CYS A 154 -3.60 -10.79 -2.02
C CYS A 154 -2.37 -10.92 -2.94
N LEU A 155 -2.58 -10.95 -4.26
CA LEU A 155 -1.49 -11.07 -5.25
C LEU A 155 -0.43 -9.96 -5.13
N GLY A 156 -0.83 -8.73 -4.81
CA GLY A 156 0.10 -7.61 -4.60
C GLY A 156 1.04 -7.84 -3.43
N VAL A 157 0.52 -8.34 -2.31
CA VAL A 157 1.33 -8.68 -1.13
C VAL A 157 2.25 -9.86 -1.40
N LYS A 158 1.73 -10.94 -2.01
CA LYS A 158 2.56 -12.09 -2.38
C LYS A 158 3.74 -11.66 -3.28
N ASN A 159 3.47 -10.85 -4.30
CA ASN A 159 4.50 -10.31 -5.19
C ASN A 159 5.55 -9.48 -4.43
N ALA A 160 5.12 -8.61 -3.51
CA ALA A 160 6.02 -7.76 -2.75
C ALA A 160 6.96 -8.59 -1.85
N ILE A 161 6.42 -9.61 -1.17
CA ILE A 161 7.21 -10.52 -0.32
C ILE A 161 8.22 -11.31 -1.17
N GLU A 162 7.77 -11.91 -2.28
CA GLU A 162 8.65 -12.65 -3.20
C GLU A 162 9.81 -11.76 -3.70
N ARG A 163 9.51 -10.52 -4.11
CA ARG A 163 10.55 -9.56 -4.53
C ARG A 163 11.54 -9.23 -3.43
N ALA A 164 11.08 -9.01 -2.19
CA ALA A 164 11.97 -8.70 -1.08
C ALA A 164 12.92 -9.87 -0.79
N TYR A 165 12.38 -11.09 -0.80
CA TYR A 165 13.15 -12.32 -0.65
C TYR A 165 14.15 -12.56 -1.78
N GLU A 166 13.71 -12.42 -3.04
CA GLU A 166 14.57 -12.52 -4.21
C GLU A 166 15.68 -11.46 -4.19
N THR A 167 15.37 -10.25 -3.74
CA THR A 167 16.34 -9.16 -3.59
C THR A 167 17.43 -9.54 -2.60
N LEU A 168 17.07 -10.05 -1.42
CA LEU A 168 18.03 -10.53 -0.42
C LEU A 168 18.88 -11.69 -0.95
N SER A 169 18.25 -12.66 -1.62
CA SER A 169 18.93 -13.84 -2.17
C SER A 169 19.90 -13.50 -3.31
N ALA A 170 19.50 -12.59 -4.21
CA ALA A 170 20.30 -12.22 -5.38
C ALA A 170 21.46 -11.25 -5.05
N ASN A 171 21.51 -10.70 -3.84
CA ASN A 171 22.49 -9.69 -3.45
C ASN A 171 23.24 -10.07 -2.15
N PRO A 172 23.92 -11.23 -2.12
CA PRO A 172 24.64 -11.67 -0.93
C PRO A 172 25.73 -10.67 -0.55
N GLY A 173 25.79 -10.32 0.74
CA GLY A 173 26.80 -9.41 1.29
C GLY A 173 26.56 -7.92 1.04
N ARG A 174 25.56 -7.53 0.25
CA ARG A 174 25.16 -6.12 0.08
C ARG A 174 24.23 -5.69 1.20
N ARG A 175 24.26 -4.40 1.56
CA ARG A 175 23.28 -3.84 2.50
C ARG A 175 21.96 -3.65 1.76
N VAL A 176 20.91 -4.27 2.28
CA VAL A 176 19.55 -4.16 1.75
C VAL A 176 18.71 -3.41 2.76
N PHE A 177 18.15 -2.29 2.32
CA PHE A 177 17.21 -1.50 3.07
C PHE A 177 15.82 -1.62 2.46
N MET A 178 14.83 -1.36 3.29
CA MET A 178 13.51 -0.99 2.85
C MET A 178 13.22 0.43 3.24
N LEU A 179 12.50 1.15 2.37
CA LEU A 179 12.09 2.51 2.69
C LEU A 179 11.32 2.53 4.03
N SER A 180 10.28 1.72 4.15
CA SER A 180 9.49 1.52 5.37
C SER A 180 9.00 0.06 5.43
N GLU A 181 7.98 -0.27 6.24
CA GLU A 181 7.41 -1.62 6.27
C GLU A 181 6.96 -2.08 4.87
N LEU A 182 7.20 -3.36 4.52
CA LEU A 182 6.85 -3.88 3.19
C LEU A 182 5.35 -3.88 2.99
N ILE A 183 4.69 -4.34 4.05
CA ILE A 183 3.27 -4.46 4.24
C ILE A 183 2.97 -4.23 5.73
N HIS A 184 1.73 -3.92 6.05
CA HIS A 184 1.28 -3.78 7.43
C HIS A 184 0.99 -5.15 8.06
N ASN A 185 2.06 -5.91 8.32
CA ASN A 185 2.03 -7.15 9.10
C ASN A 185 3.34 -7.33 9.89
N PRO A 186 3.29 -7.34 11.23
CA PRO A 186 4.51 -7.36 12.04
C PRO A 186 5.30 -8.65 11.92
N PHE A 187 4.66 -9.80 11.67
CA PHE A 187 5.34 -11.09 11.58
C PHE A 187 6.13 -11.18 10.28
N VAL A 188 5.57 -10.70 9.17
CA VAL A 188 6.27 -10.60 7.88
C VAL A 188 7.44 -9.64 7.98
N ASN A 189 7.24 -8.47 8.61
CA ASN A 189 8.29 -7.48 8.79
C ASN A 189 9.41 -7.98 9.71
N ALA A 190 9.09 -8.71 10.79
CA ALA A 190 10.07 -9.31 11.68
C ALA A 190 10.90 -10.40 10.99
N ASP A 191 10.25 -11.22 10.16
CA ASP A 191 10.92 -12.24 9.37
C ASP A 191 11.92 -11.63 8.36
N LEU A 192 11.52 -10.57 7.65
CA LEU A 192 12.42 -9.88 6.73
C LEU A 192 13.60 -9.22 7.48
N LEU A 193 13.36 -8.57 8.62
CA LEU A 193 14.42 -8.00 9.46
C LEU A 193 15.43 -9.06 9.93
N ARG A 194 14.95 -10.23 10.37
CA ARG A 194 15.80 -11.37 10.76
C ARG A 194 16.74 -11.81 9.63
N ARG A 195 16.38 -11.55 8.38
CA ARG A 195 17.15 -11.89 7.18
C ARG A 195 18.17 -10.82 6.78
N GLY A 196 18.35 -9.77 7.60
CA GLY A 196 19.42 -8.77 7.41
C GLY A 196 18.99 -7.48 6.71
N LEU A 197 17.71 -7.36 6.38
CA LEU A 197 17.09 -6.11 5.96
C LEU A 197 17.10 -5.07 7.10
N SER A 198 17.20 -3.78 6.78
CA SER A 198 16.92 -2.66 7.71
C SER A 198 15.95 -1.63 7.14
N TYR A 199 15.23 -0.88 7.99
CA TYR A 199 14.32 0.18 7.54
C TYR A 199 15.00 1.55 7.52
N LEU A 200 14.69 2.38 6.50
CA LEU A 200 15.13 3.78 6.45
C LEU A 200 14.25 4.70 7.28
N GLN A 201 12.94 4.41 7.35
CA GLN A 201 11.96 5.18 8.09
C GLN A 201 10.78 4.35 8.58
N THR A 202 10.03 4.89 9.53
CA THR A 202 8.76 4.30 10.01
C THR A 202 7.66 4.42 8.95
N ASP A 203 6.52 3.77 9.18
CA ASP A 203 5.29 3.92 8.39
C ASP A 203 4.71 5.36 8.41
N LYS A 204 5.25 6.23 9.27
CA LYS A 204 4.90 7.66 9.34
C LYS A 204 5.89 8.55 8.62
N GLY A 205 6.98 8.00 8.08
CA GLY A 205 8.05 8.76 7.42
C GLY A 205 9.05 9.35 8.41
N VAL A 206 9.13 8.82 9.63
CA VAL A 206 10.17 9.24 10.60
C VAL A 206 11.44 8.44 10.32
N PRO A 207 12.57 9.08 9.96
CA PRO A 207 13.83 8.39 9.70
C PRO A 207 14.30 7.54 10.89
N PHE A 208 14.95 6.41 10.62
CA PHE A 208 15.68 5.66 11.63
C PHE A 208 17.12 6.17 11.76
N SER A 209 17.63 6.22 12.99
CA SER A 209 19.04 6.45 13.29
C SER A 209 19.86 5.19 13.01
N VAL A 210 21.18 5.32 12.91
CA VAL A 210 22.11 4.19 12.79
C VAL A 210 22.02 3.18 13.94
N ASN A 211 21.40 3.56 15.06
CA ASN A 211 21.12 2.68 16.19
C ASN A 211 19.79 1.92 16.06
N GLY A 212 19.09 2.03 14.93
CA GLY A 212 17.81 1.38 14.67
C GLY A 212 16.62 1.99 15.42
N LYS A 213 16.76 3.21 15.96
CA LYS A 213 15.68 3.93 16.66
C LYS A 213 15.08 5.02 15.77
N PRO A 214 13.76 5.27 15.81
CA PRO A 214 13.19 6.44 15.14
C PRO A 214 13.89 7.71 15.62
N ALA A 215 14.19 8.66 14.73
CA ALA A 215 14.96 9.88 15.03
C ALA A 215 14.39 10.69 16.20
N VAL A 216 13.06 10.69 16.36
CA VAL A 216 12.36 11.33 17.48
C VAL A 216 12.71 10.72 18.85
N ALA A 217 13.13 9.46 18.88
CA ALA A 217 13.51 8.70 20.06
C ALA A 217 15.04 8.54 20.19
N ASP A 218 15.82 9.15 19.29
CA ASP A 218 17.29 9.12 19.29
C ASP A 218 17.87 10.43 18.73
N PRO A 219 17.57 11.57 19.37
CA PRO A 219 17.94 12.88 18.86
C PRO A 219 19.46 13.07 18.79
N GLY A 220 19.95 13.60 17.67
CA GLY A 220 21.37 13.87 17.43
C GLY A 220 22.18 12.67 16.90
N ALA A 221 21.61 11.47 16.89
CA ALA A 221 22.24 10.32 16.25
C ALA A 221 22.18 10.47 14.71
N PRO A 222 23.24 10.07 13.97
CA PRO A 222 23.21 10.04 12.51
C PRO A 222 22.06 9.18 11.97
N LEU A 223 21.45 9.60 10.87
CA LEU A 223 20.36 8.87 10.23
C LEU A 223 20.90 7.82 9.27
N ILE A 224 20.22 6.68 9.16
CA ILE A 224 20.60 5.62 8.19
C ILE A 224 20.63 6.18 6.76
N TRP A 225 19.67 7.04 6.44
CA TRP A 225 19.61 7.74 5.16
C TRP A 225 20.91 8.46 4.76
N ASP A 226 21.64 8.99 5.74
CA ASP A 226 22.87 9.76 5.49
C ASP A 226 24.08 8.83 5.26
N THR A 227 23.91 7.53 5.52
CA THR A 227 24.93 6.49 5.31
C THR A 227 24.78 5.75 3.98
N LEU A 228 23.76 6.07 3.18
CA LEU A 228 23.50 5.42 1.89
C LEU A 228 24.58 5.75 0.86
N THR A 229 24.90 4.74 0.06
CA THR A 229 25.87 4.73 -1.03
C THR A 229 25.23 4.10 -2.28
N PRO A 230 25.77 4.34 -3.48
CA PRO A 230 25.24 3.72 -4.71
C PRO A 230 25.24 2.18 -4.71
N ASP A 231 26.09 1.55 -3.89
CA ASP A 231 26.17 0.09 -3.76
C ASP A 231 25.04 -0.51 -2.91
N ASP A 232 24.26 0.32 -2.21
CA ASP A 232 23.12 -0.14 -1.41
C ASP A 232 21.89 -0.42 -2.25
N ILE A 233 21.00 -1.22 -1.68
CA ILE A 233 19.70 -1.51 -2.25
C ILE A 233 18.64 -0.93 -1.35
N VAL A 234 17.66 -0.24 -1.94
CA VAL A 234 16.47 0.22 -1.22
C VAL A 234 15.23 -0.30 -1.93
N ILE A 235 14.47 -1.15 -1.26
CA ILE A 235 13.19 -1.66 -1.75
C ILE A 235 12.09 -0.65 -1.41
N ILE A 236 11.31 -0.26 -2.42
CA ILE A 236 10.08 0.54 -2.24
C ILE A 236 8.94 -0.41 -1.84
N PRO A 237 8.16 -0.11 -0.78
CA PRO A 237 7.13 -1.00 -0.27
C PRO A 237 5.93 -1.13 -1.23
N ALA A 238 5.04 -2.07 -0.93
CA ALA A 238 3.85 -2.34 -1.76
C ALA A 238 2.89 -1.13 -1.88
N PHE A 239 2.99 -0.18 -0.95
CA PHE A 239 2.19 1.06 -0.91
C PHE A 239 2.70 2.16 -1.84
N GLY A 240 3.91 2.01 -2.38
CA GLY A 240 4.63 3.05 -3.09
C GLY A 240 5.43 3.98 -2.18
N ALA A 241 5.99 5.02 -2.77
CA ALA A 241 6.77 6.05 -2.10
C ALA A 241 6.37 7.44 -2.58
N THR A 242 6.63 8.45 -1.75
CA THR A 242 6.47 9.85 -2.15
C THR A 242 7.51 10.24 -3.20
N ASP A 243 7.24 11.29 -3.95
CA ASP A 243 8.23 11.82 -4.89
C ASP A 243 9.47 12.33 -4.14
N GLU A 244 9.29 12.94 -2.95
CA GLU A 244 10.38 13.37 -2.08
C GLU A 244 11.33 12.23 -1.69
N ASP A 245 10.77 11.10 -1.23
CA ASP A 245 11.56 9.91 -0.90
C ASP A 245 12.32 9.38 -2.13
N LYS A 246 11.65 9.31 -3.28
CA LYS A 246 12.27 8.86 -4.54
C LYS A 246 13.40 9.79 -4.98
N ARG A 247 13.23 11.12 -4.89
CA ARG A 247 14.30 12.09 -5.20
C ARG A 247 15.49 11.92 -4.27
N ARG A 248 15.24 11.71 -2.97
CA ARG A 248 16.31 11.47 -1.99
C ARG A 248 17.12 10.22 -2.34
N LEU A 249 16.45 9.13 -2.74
CA LEU A 249 17.11 7.90 -3.18
C LEU A 249 17.93 8.12 -4.47
N VAL A 250 17.36 8.80 -5.46
CA VAL A 250 18.06 9.11 -6.73
C VAL A 250 19.30 9.97 -6.48
N ARG A 251 19.23 10.95 -5.57
CA ARG A 251 20.40 11.74 -5.17
C ARG A 251 21.53 10.91 -4.58
N LYS A 252 21.19 9.85 -3.83
CA LYS A 252 22.15 8.89 -3.27
C LYS A 252 22.67 7.87 -4.28
N GLY A 253 22.26 7.96 -5.55
CA GLY A 253 22.67 7.03 -6.60
C GLY A 253 22.01 5.66 -6.51
N ILE A 254 20.90 5.54 -5.77
CA ILE A 254 20.21 4.26 -5.56
C ILE A 254 19.42 3.85 -6.81
N ALA A 255 19.56 2.59 -7.23
CA ALA A 255 18.83 1.99 -8.34
C ALA A 255 17.35 1.69 -8.00
N VAL A 256 16.51 2.73 -7.92
CA VAL A 256 15.12 2.61 -7.43
C VAL A 256 14.27 1.64 -8.24
N CYS A 257 14.29 1.73 -9.58
CA CYS A 257 13.35 1.00 -10.42
C CYS A 257 13.42 -0.52 -10.27
N GLN A 258 14.62 -1.07 -10.12
CA GLN A 258 14.85 -2.52 -10.01
C GLN A 258 14.23 -3.11 -8.73
N TYR A 259 14.12 -2.30 -7.68
CA TYR A 259 13.67 -2.73 -6.36
C TYR A 259 12.34 -2.07 -5.95
N ASP A 260 11.58 -1.54 -6.92
CA ASP A 260 10.25 -1.01 -6.67
C ASP A 260 9.24 -2.15 -6.57
N ALA A 261 8.70 -2.39 -5.36
CA ALA A 261 7.70 -3.42 -5.10
C ALA A 261 6.27 -2.85 -5.01
N THR A 262 6.03 -1.62 -5.46
CA THR A 262 4.70 -1.00 -5.49
C THR A 262 3.68 -1.93 -6.13
N CYS A 263 2.52 -2.09 -5.48
CA CYS A 263 1.45 -2.93 -6.01
C CYS A 263 0.89 -2.33 -7.30
N MET A 264 0.74 -3.18 -8.32
CA MET A 264 0.11 -2.85 -9.60
C MET A 264 -1.21 -2.06 -9.49
N LEU A 265 -2.02 -2.37 -8.48
CA LEU A 265 -3.33 -1.73 -8.28
C LEU A 265 -3.20 -0.31 -7.72
N VAL A 266 -2.14 -0.03 -6.97
CA VAL A 266 -1.79 1.34 -6.54
C VAL A 266 -1.32 2.15 -7.76
N GLU A 267 -0.50 1.57 -8.62
CA GLU A 267 -0.06 2.24 -9.87
C GLU A 267 -1.22 2.51 -10.83
N LYS A 268 -2.24 1.63 -10.87
CA LYS A 268 -3.48 1.89 -11.62
C LYS A 268 -4.25 3.09 -11.09
N VAL A 269 -4.31 3.27 -9.76
CA VAL A 269 -4.88 4.48 -9.15
C VAL A 269 -4.11 5.72 -9.60
N TRP A 270 -2.77 5.67 -9.61
CA TRP A 270 -1.95 6.78 -10.09
C TRP A 270 -2.19 7.08 -11.57
N LYS A 271 -2.29 6.05 -12.41
CA LYS A 271 -2.62 6.21 -13.83
C LYS A 271 -4.00 6.86 -14.03
N ALA A 272 -5.02 6.44 -13.27
CA ALA A 272 -6.33 7.05 -13.32
C ALA A 272 -6.29 8.52 -12.89
N ALA A 273 -5.59 8.84 -11.78
CA ALA A 273 -5.41 10.21 -11.31
C ALA A 273 -4.74 11.11 -12.36
N ARG A 274 -3.70 10.61 -13.05
CA ARG A 274 -3.07 11.32 -14.18
C ARG A 274 -4.04 11.57 -15.33
N ASN A 275 -4.85 10.58 -15.70
CA ASN A 275 -5.84 10.72 -16.76
C ASN A 275 -6.91 11.75 -16.40
N TYR A 276 -7.35 11.79 -15.14
CA TYR A 276 -8.27 12.82 -14.66
C TYR A 276 -7.62 14.21 -14.69
N GLY A 277 -6.35 14.34 -14.29
CA GLY A 277 -5.59 15.58 -14.43
C GLY A 277 -5.53 16.07 -15.88
N ARG A 278 -5.20 15.19 -16.83
CA ARG A 278 -5.20 15.48 -18.28
C ARG A 278 -6.58 15.93 -18.79
N ALA A 279 -7.65 15.41 -18.22
CA ALA A 279 -9.02 15.78 -18.54
C ALA A 279 -9.52 17.05 -17.79
N GLY A 280 -8.66 17.70 -17.01
CA GLY A 280 -8.94 18.95 -16.31
C GLY A 280 -9.73 18.79 -15.01
N TYR A 281 -9.69 17.63 -14.37
CA TYR A 281 -10.30 17.40 -13.07
C TYR A 281 -9.31 17.65 -11.93
N THR A 282 -9.82 18.19 -10.82
CA THR A 282 -9.18 18.04 -9.51
C THR A 282 -9.42 16.64 -8.98
N VAL A 283 -8.38 16.01 -8.44
CA VAL A 283 -8.47 14.64 -7.94
C VAL A 283 -8.76 14.62 -6.44
N ILE A 284 -9.94 14.13 -6.07
CA ILE A 284 -10.31 13.81 -4.70
C ILE A 284 -9.82 12.39 -4.40
N ILE A 285 -8.94 12.24 -3.41
CA ILE A 285 -8.40 10.97 -2.95
C ILE A 285 -9.17 10.56 -1.68
N HIS A 286 -10.09 9.61 -1.83
CA HIS A 286 -10.72 8.95 -0.68
C HIS A 286 -9.66 8.10 0.03
N GLY A 287 -9.15 8.57 1.17
CA GLY A 287 -7.94 8.05 1.79
C GLY A 287 -7.67 8.62 3.17
N LYS A 288 -6.89 7.89 3.97
CA LYS A 288 -6.39 8.38 5.26
C LYS A 288 -5.12 9.17 5.03
N ALA A 289 -5.10 10.49 5.30
CA ALA A 289 -3.95 11.36 5.04
C ALA A 289 -2.65 10.88 5.75
N GLU A 290 -2.80 10.17 6.86
CA GLU A 290 -1.70 9.59 7.62
C GLU A 290 -1.14 8.27 7.05
N HIS A 291 -1.79 7.65 6.07
CA HIS A 291 -1.42 6.35 5.49
C HIS A 291 -0.45 6.50 4.32
N GLU A 292 0.56 5.61 4.25
CA GLU A 292 1.66 5.69 3.27
C GLU A 292 1.17 5.67 1.82
N GLU A 293 0.27 4.75 1.48
CA GLU A 293 -0.33 4.70 0.13
C GLU A 293 -1.03 6.00 -0.26
N THR A 294 -1.73 6.66 0.68
CA THR A 294 -2.42 7.92 0.42
C THR A 294 -1.41 9.06 0.24
N LYS A 295 -0.33 9.09 1.04
CA LYS A 295 0.78 10.04 0.87
C LYS A 295 1.46 9.87 -0.49
N ALA A 296 1.80 8.64 -0.87
CA ALA A 296 2.40 8.33 -2.17
C ALA A 296 1.46 8.70 -3.33
N THR A 297 0.17 8.38 -3.22
CA THR A 297 -0.85 8.71 -4.23
C THR A 297 -1.05 10.21 -4.35
N PHE A 298 -1.13 10.95 -3.24
CA PHE A 298 -1.23 12.39 -3.26
C PHE A 298 0.02 13.05 -3.87
N SER A 299 1.21 12.60 -3.48
CA SER A 299 2.48 13.07 -4.06
C SER A 299 2.54 12.82 -5.57
N ASN A 300 2.16 11.64 -6.04
CA ASN A 300 2.14 11.32 -7.47
C ASN A 300 1.11 12.18 -8.23
N THR A 301 -0.09 12.30 -7.67
CA THR A 301 -1.22 12.99 -8.31
C THR A 301 -0.94 14.48 -8.49
N ARG A 302 -0.34 15.13 -7.49
CA ARG A 302 -0.11 16.59 -7.52
C ARG A 302 0.85 17.07 -8.62
N ARG A 303 1.56 16.16 -9.28
CA ARG A 303 2.36 16.46 -10.49
C ARG A 303 1.50 16.71 -11.73
N HIS A 304 0.26 16.24 -11.71
CA HIS A 304 -0.58 16.15 -12.90
C HIS A 304 -1.95 16.79 -12.71
N ALA A 305 -2.38 17.04 -11.47
CA ALA A 305 -3.66 17.65 -11.15
C ALA A 305 -3.62 18.33 -9.76
N PRO A 306 -4.44 19.37 -9.50
CA PRO A 306 -4.80 19.72 -8.13
C PRO A 306 -5.40 18.50 -7.42
N ALA A 307 -5.11 18.34 -6.14
CA ALA A 307 -5.54 17.16 -5.38
C ALA A 307 -6.01 17.53 -3.98
N LEU A 308 -6.96 16.74 -3.46
CA LEU A 308 -7.53 16.86 -2.13
C LEU A 308 -7.72 15.48 -1.50
N ILE A 309 -7.28 15.26 -0.28
CA ILE A 309 -7.52 14.04 0.48
C ILE A 309 -8.77 14.22 1.33
N VAL A 310 -9.69 13.25 1.25
CA VAL A 310 -10.89 13.18 2.09
C VAL A 310 -10.95 11.80 2.75
N ARG A 311 -11.27 11.76 4.04
CA ARG A 311 -11.25 10.51 4.80
C ARG A 311 -12.46 9.62 4.54
N ASP A 312 -13.64 10.23 4.52
CA ASP A 312 -14.93 9.55 4.60
C ASP A 312 -16.05 10.44 4.02
N LEU A 313 -17.29 9.93 4.10
CA LEU A 313 -18.47 10.64 3.61
C LEU A 313 -18.77 11.94 4.38
N ASP A 314 -18.37 12.05 5.65
CA ASP A 314 -18.68 13.24 6.45
C ASP A 314 -17.75 14.40 6.08
N GLU A 315 -16.46 14.16 5.85
CA GLU A 315 -15.56 15.17 5.25
C GLU A 315 -16.04 15.57 3.85
N ILE A 316 -16.61 14.65 3.07
CA ILE A 316 -17.20 14.95 1.77
C ILE A 316 -18.46 15.82 1.86
N LYS A 317 -19.31 15.62 2.87
CA LYS A 317 -20.45 16.54 3.11
C LYS A 317 -19.99 17.94 3.51
N GLN A 318 -18.91 18.04 4.29
CA GLN A 318 -18.30 19.34 4.63
C GLN A 318 -17.77 20.04 3.38
N LEU A 319 -17.08 19.31 2.49
CA LEU A 319 -16.68 19.82 1.18
C LEU A 319 -17.90 20.20 0.33
N GLY A 320 -18.97 19.41 0.37
CA GLY A 320 -20.19 19.67 -0.38
C GLY A 320 -20.84 21.00 0.01
N ARG A 321 -20.87 21.34 1.30
CA ARG A 321 -21.30 22.66 1.79
C ARG A 321 -20.46 23.79 1.19
N ILE A 322 -19.14 23.62 1.11
CA ILE A 322 -18.22 24.61 0.52
C ILE A 322 -18.48 24.76 -0.98
N ILE A 323 -18.61 23.66 -1.71
CA ILE A 323 -18.93 23.65 -3.15
C ILE A 323 -20.26 24.36 -3.41
N SER A 324 -21.27 24.08 -2.59
CA SER A 324 -22.61 24.67 -2.72
C SER A 324 -22.67 26.16 -2.44
N SER A 325 -21.84 26.67 -1.53
CA SER A 325 -21.88 28.06 -1.11
C SER A 325 -21.16 29.01 -2.06
N ASP A 326 -21.77 30.17 -2.30
CA ASP A 326 -21.15 31.33 -2.96
C ASP A 326 -20.69 32.39 -1.93
N ASP A 327 -20.92 32.17 -0.63
CA ASP A 327 -20.46 33.03 0.47
C ASP A 327 -18.93 32.89 0.66
N PRO A 328 -18.13 33.95 0.46
CA PRO A 328 -16.69 33.93 0.64
C PRO A 328 -16.23 33.42 2.02
N ALA A 329 -16.99 33.69 3.08
CA ALA A 329 -16.66 33.25 4.43
C ALA A 329 -16.74 31.72 4.55
N VAL A 330 -17.81 31.12 4.03
CA VAL A 330 -17.99 29.66 4.00
C VAL A 330 -16.90 29.01 3.13
N ARG A 331 -16.55 29.65 2.02
CA ARG A 331 -15.52 29.14 1.10
C ARG A 331 -14.13 29.19 1.73
N ALA A 332 -13.83 30.20 2.53
CA ALA A 332 -12.57 30.33 3.26
C ALA A 332 -12.35 29.22 4.31
N GLU A 333 -13.43 28.62 4.85
CA GLU A 333 -13.33 27.50 5.79
C GLU A 333 -12.59 26.29 5.22
N PHE A 334 -12.52 26.15 3.89
CA PHE A 334 -11.81 25.08 3.20
C PHE A 334 -10.37 24.90 3.72
N HIS A 335 -9.62 25.99 3.82
CA HIS A 335 -8.20 25.93 4.19
C HIS A 335 -7.98 25.52 5.65
N THR A 336 -8.98 25.73 6.52
CA THR A 336 -8.95 25.24 7.90
C THR A 336 -9.33 23.76 7.96
N LEU A 337 -10.43 23.37 7.29
CA LEU A 337 -10.95 22.00 7.33
C LEU A 337 -10.02 20.98 6.64
N PHE A 338 -9.38 21.40 5.55
CA PHE A 338 -8.52 20.55 4.72
C PHE A 338 -7.04 20.97 4.80
N ALA A 339 -6.64 21.63 5.90
CA ALA A 339 -5.25 22.00 6.15
C ALA A 339 -4.32 20.78 6.00
N GLY A 340 -3.28 20.90 5.16
CA GLY A 340 -2.32 19.82 4.90
C GLY A 340 -2.87 18.63 4.08
N LYS A 341 -4.11 18.71 3.58
CA LYS A 341 -4.76 17.66 2.77
C LYS A 341 -4.97 18.06 1.31
N HIS A 342 -4.58 19.26 0.90
CA HIS A 342 -4.72 19.75 -0.47
C HIS A 342 -3.39 20.20 -1.07
N THR A 343 -3.32 20.30 -2.39
CA THR A 343 -2.11 20.78 -3.09
C THR A 343 -1.76 22.24 -2.73
N PRO A 344 -0.48 22.63 -2.71
CA PRO A 344 -0.10 24.04 -2.55
C PRO A 344 -0.75 24.92 -3.63
N GLY A 345 -1.21 26.12 -3.26
CA GLY A 345 -1.87 27.05 -4.20
C GLY A 345 -3.26 26.60 -4.69
N PHE A 346 -3.92 25.70 -3.96
CA PHE A 346 -5.28 25.27 -4.26
C PHE A 346 -6.25 26.46 -4.22
N ASP A 347 -6.97 26.66 -5.30
CA ASP A 347 -7.96 27.73 -5.46
C ASP A 347 -9.35 27.09 -5.44
N VAL A 348 -10.13 27.39 -4.39
CA VAL A 348 -11.46 26.77 -4.17
C VAL A 348 -12.43 27.10 -5.32
N ASP A 349 -12.32 28.28 -5.94
CA ASP A 349 -13.21 28.74 -7.03
C ASP A 349 -12.86 28.09 -8.36
N ARG A 350 -11.58 27.82 -8.61
CA ARG A 350 -11.09 27.17 -9.82
C ARG A 350 -11.13 25.65 -9.72
N ASP A 351 -10.55 25.11 -8.65
CA ASP A 351 -10.19 23.70 -8.54
C ASP A 351 -11.39 22.83 -8.16
N LEU A 352 -12.43 23.36 -7.51
CA LEU A 352 -13.65 22.58 -7.21
C LEU A 352 -14.71 22.63 -8.32
N ARG A 353 -14.41 23.16 -9.50
CA ARG A 353 -15.37 23.19 -10.63
C ARG A 353 -15.63 21.84 -11.24
N ARG A 354 -14.61 20.97 -11.26
CA ARG A 354 -14.67 19.60 -11.79
C ARG A 354 -13.79 18.72 -10.91
N VAL A 355 -14.36 17.64 -10.37
CA VAL A 355 -13.69 16.75 -9.44
C VAL A 355 -13.73 15.31 -9.94
N ALA A 356 -12.73 14.50 -9.64
CA ALA A 356 -12.73 13.07 -9.91
C ALA A 356 -12.27 12.31 -8.68
N VAL A 357 -12.98 11.23 -8.33
CA VAL A 357 -12.65 10.46 -7.13
C VAL A 357 -11.75 9.29 -7.49
N VAL A 358 -10.62 9.20 -6.79
CA VAL A 358 -9.78 8.01 -6.70
C VAL A 358 -9.74 7.54 -5.24
N ASN A 359 -9.33 6.31 -4.97
CA ASN A 359 -9.34 5.76 -3.62
C ASN A 359 -8.00 5.16 -3.22
N GLN A 360 -7.71 5.22 -1.93
CA GLN A 360 -6.83 4.27 -1.27
C GLN A 360 -7.42 2.87 -1.44
N THR A 361 -6.60 1.94 -1.91
CA THR A 361 -7.00 0.59 -2.35
C THR A 361 -7.63 -0.26 -1.25
N THR A 362 -7.43 0.08 0.02
CA THR A 362 -7.84 -0.73 1.18
C THR A 362 -9.10 -0.23 1.90
N LEU A 363 -9.76 0.83 1.41
CA LEU A 363 -10.99 1.36 2.01
C LEU A 363 -12.25 0.57 1.61
N LEU A 364 -13.37 0.86 2.28
CA LEU A 364 -14.66 0.26 1.93
C LEU A 364 -15.09 0.71 0.54
N VAL A 365 -15.39 -0.26 -0.31
CA VAL A 365 -15.80 -0.01 -1.70
C VAL A 365 -17.11 0.76 -1.74
N ASN A 366 -18.07 0.38 -0.88
CA ASN A 366 -19.38 1.03 -0.81
C ASN A 366 -19.31 2.48 -0.32
N GLU A 367 -18.35 2.80 0.56
CA GLU A 367 -18.14 4.18 1.03
C GLU A 367 -17.61 5.08 -0.08
N THR A 368 -16.65 4.59 -0.87
CA THR A 368 -16.16 5.31 -2.07
C THR A 368 -17.29 5.55 -3.06
N ARG A 369 -18.14 4.54 -3.29
CA ARG A 369 -19.33 4.68 -4.17
C ARG A 369 -20.31 5.71 -3.63
N ALA A 370 -20.57 5.73 -2.32
CA ALA A 370 -21.44 6.72 -1.70
C ALA A 370 -20.90 8.15 -1.86
N ILE A 371 -19.58 8.35 -1.73
CA ILE A 371 -18.92 9.64 -1.98
C ILE A 371 -19.13 10.10 -3.43
N ILE A 372 -18.93 9.21 -4.42
CA ILE A 372 -19.13 9.54 -5.84
C ILE A 372 -20.59 9.90 -6.12
N THR A 373 -21.54 9.12 -5.59
CA THR A 373 -22.98 9.40 -5.75
C THR A 373 -23.34 10.75 -5.14
N TYR A 374 -22.91 11.03 -3.90
CA TYR A 374 -23.17 12.31 -3.23
C TYR A 374 -22.64 13.50 -4.03
N LEU A 375 -21.39 13.42 -4.53
CA LEU A 375 -20.81 14.50 -5.33
C LEU A 375 -21.60 14.70 -6.64
N ARG A 376 -22.04 13.65 -7.31
CA ARG A 376 -22.87 13.79 -8.52
C ARG A 376 -24.17 14.51 -8.24
N GLU A 377 -24.89 14.08 -7.20
CA GLU A 377 -26.16 14.71 -6.79
C GLU A 377 -25.96 16.19 -6.42
N LEU A 378 -24.87 16.50 -5.71
CA LEU A 378 -24.47 17.86 -5.35
C LEU A 378 -24.23 18.75 -6.58
N PHE A 379 -23.43 18.29 -7.54
CA PHE A 379 -23.12 19.06 -8.75
C PHE A 379 -24.35 19.24 -9.64
N ILE A 380 -25.19 18.21 -9.77
CA ILE A 380 -26.49 18.31 -10.47
C ILE A 380 -27.38 19.36 -9.79
N SER A 381 -27.45 19.36 -8.47
CA SER A 381 -28.24 20.32 -7.71
C SER A 381 -27.74 21.75 -7.86
N LYS A 382 -26.43 21.98 -7.98
CA LYS A 382 -25.86 23.34 -8.09
C LYS A 382 -25.86 23.88 -9.52
N TYR A 383 -25.51 23.05 -10.50
CA TYR A 383 -25.21 23.50 -11.87
C TYR A 383 -26.16 22.95 -12.93
N GLY A 384 -27.11 22.09 -12.55
CA GLY A 384 -28.09 21.47 -13.46
C GLY A 384 -27.70 20.06 -13.92
N PRO A 385 -28.59 19.35 -14.66
CA PRO A 385 -28.47 17.92 -14.95
C PRO A 385 -27.19 17.48 -15.67
N GLU A 386 -26.64 18.32 -16.55
CA GLU A 386 -25.42 18.02 -17.32
C GLU A 386 -24.15 18.03 -16.44
N ALA A 387 -24.22 18.65 -15.26
CA ALA A 387 -23.10 18.76 -14.35
C ALA A 387 -22.70 17.43 -13.67
N ALA A 388 -23.44 16.34 -13.92
CA ALA A 388 -22.98 15.00 -13.58
C ALA A 388 -21.58 14.69 -14.17
N GLU A 389 -21.26 15.26 -15.33
CA GLU A 389 -19.95 15.11 -15.99
C GLU A 389 -18.82 15.88 -15.28
N HIS A 390 -19.17 16.80 -14.37
CA HIS A 390 -18.19 17.46 -13.49
C HIS A 390 -17.63 16.49 -12.45
N VAL A 391 -18.19 15.27 -12.32
CA VAL A 391 -17.74 14.23 -11.40
C VAL A 391 -17.18 13.03 -12.17
N GLY A 392 -15.85 13.00 -12.32
CA GLY A 392 -15.07 11.85 -12.77
C GLY A 392 -15.01 10.73 -11.69
N GLY A 393 -14.35 9.60 -12.00
CA GLY A 393 -14.47 8.37 -11.18
C GLY A 393 -15.72 7.55 -11.52
N SER A 394 -16.40 8.00 -12.59
CA SER A 394 -17.74 7.66 -13.02
C SER A 394 -18.05 6.22 -13.41
N GLY A 395 -17.09 5.74 -14.20
CA GLY A 395 -17.24 4.66 -15.15
C GLY A 395 -16.14 3.65 -14.93
N ARG A 396 -16.57 2.40 -14.76
CA ARG A 396 -15.78 1.21 -14.40
C ARG A 396 -15.08 1.40 -13.04
N ASN A 397 -15.05 0.33 -12.24
CA ASN A 397 -14.41 0.29 -10.92
C ASN A 397 -12.86 0.40 -11.04
N ASP A 398 -12.34 1.31 -11.86
CA ASP A 398 -10.97 1.31 -12.40
C ASP A 398 -9.91 1.65 -11.34
N THR A 399 -10.31 2.37 -10.30
CA THR A 399 -9.47 2.73 -9.15
C THR A 399 -9.65 1.80 -7.95
N LEU A 400 -10.75 1.03 -7.92
CA LEU A 400 -11.05 0.13 -6.82
C LEU A 400 -10.19 -1.14 -6.94
N CYS A 401 -9.52 -1.48 -5.86
CA CYS A 401 -8.75 -2.71 -5.78
C CYS A 401 -9.69 -3.91 -5.68
N TYR A 402 -9.61 -4.81 -6.67
CA TYR A 402 -10.45 -6.01 -6.68
C TYR A 402 -10.23 -6.87 -5.43
N ALA A 403 -9.01 -6.97 -4.91
CA ALA A 403 -8.71 -7.83 -3.75
C ALA A 403 -9.45 -7.35 -2.50
N THR A 404 -9.54 -6.03 -2.30
CA THR A 404 -10.31 -5.42 -1.22
C THR A 404 -11.80 -5.69 -1.40
N GLN A 405 -12.33 -5.50 -2.61
CA GLN A 405 -13.73 -5.76 -2.92
C GLN A 405 -14.09 -7.23 -2.67
N VAL A 406 -13.33 -8.15 -3.26
CA VAL A 406 -13.62 -9.58 -3.20
C VAL A 406 -13.48 -10.12 -1.76
N ASN A 407 -12.52 -9.63 -0.97
CA ASN A 407 -12.44 -9.98 0.46
C ASN A 407 -13.66 -9.50 1.24
N GLN A 408 -14.17 -8.29 0.96
CA GLN A 408 -15.40 -7.76 1.60
C GLN A 408 -16.63 -8.57 1.17
N ASP A 409 -16.76 -8.88 -0.12
CA ASP A 409 -17.87 -9.67 -0.67
C ASP A 409 -17.86 -11.11 -0.12
N ALA A 410 -16.69 -11.76 -0.04
CA ALA A 410 -16.53 -13.08 0.54
C ALA A 410 -16.87 -13.10 2.04
N LEU A 411 -16.44 -12.06 2.77
CA LEU A 411 -16.77 -11.90 4.17
C LEU A 411 -18.27 -11.71 4.38
N ALA A 412 -18.93 -10.89 3.55
CA ALA A 412 -20.38 -10.67 3.63
C ALA A 412 -21.18 -11.98 3.47
N LYS A 413 -20.75 -12.87 2.55
CA LYS A 413 -21.34 -14.22 2.41
C LYS A 413 -21.18 -15.06 3.69
N ALA A 414 -20.00 -15.03 4.31
CA ALA A 414 -19.77 -15.76 5.56
C ALA A 414 -20.59 -15.20 6.73
N LEU A 415 -20.77 -13.87 6.80
CA LEU A 415 -21.55 -13.21 7.84
C LEU A 415 -23.06 -13.48 7.75
N ALA A 416 -23.56 -14.05 6.65
CA ALA A 416 -24.96 -14.45 6.52
C ALA A 416 -25.31 -15.70 7.35
N ALA A 417 -24.31 -16.47 7.80
CA ALA A 417 -24.51 -17.63 8.65
C ALA A 417 -24.72 -17.23 10.12
N PRO A 418 -25.39 -18.06 10.95
CA PRO A 418 -25.42 -17.87 12.39
C PRO A 418 -24.03 -18.15 12.99
N LEU A 419 -23.45 -17.16 13.65
CA LEU A 419 -22.07 -17.21 14.19
C LEU A 419 -22.05 -16.92 15.70
N ASP A 420 -21.19 -17.65 16.40
CA ASP A 420 -20.91 -17.48 17.83
C ASP A 420 -19.79 -16.46 18.08
N ALA A 421 -18.82 -16.38 17.18
CA ALA A 421 -17.74 -15.40 17.19
C ALA A 421 -17.15 -15.19 15.79
N ALA A 422 -16.41 -14.09 15.62
CA ALA A 422 -15.58 -13.85 14.44
C ALA A 422 -14.17 -13.42 14.86
N PHE A 423 -13.14 -14.02 14.26
CA PHE A 423 -11.75 -13.59 14.39
C PHE A 423 -11.25 -12.99 13.09
N VAL A 424 -10.82 -11.72 13.15
CA VAL A 424 -10.21 -10.99 12.05
C VAL A 424 -8.74 -10.79 12.38
N ILE A 425 -7.89 -11.44 11.58
CA ILE A 425 -6.46 -11.60 11.87
C ILE A 425 -5.62 -10.63 11.00
N GLY A 426 -4.76 -9.83 11.63
CA GLY A 426 -3.79 -8.99 10.91
C GLY A 426 -3.07 -7.94 11.77
N GLY A 427 -2.24 -7.11 11.11
CA GLY A 427 -1.47 -6.05 11.77
C GLY A 427 -2.33 -4.87 12.24
N LYS A 428 -1.99 -4.27 13.40
CA LYS A 428 -2.73 -3.14 14.01
C LYS A 428 -2.79 -1.88 13.14
N ASN A 429 -1.84 -1.70 12.22
CA ASN A 429 -1.80 -0.62 11.23
C ASN A 429 -2.41 -1.01 9.86
N SER A 430 -2.93 -2.23 9.70
CA SER A 430 -3.51 -2.70 8.44
C SER A 430 -4.91 -2.13 8.19
N SER A 431 -5.02 -1.19 7.25
CA SER A 431 -6.30 -0.58 6.87
C SER A 431 -7.30 -1.60 6.35
N ASN A 432 -6.89 -2.55 5.50
CA ASN A 432 -7.78 -3.61 4.99
C ASN A 432 -8.32 -4.49 6.14
N THR A 433 -7.45 -4.93 7.05
CA THR A 433 -7.87 -5.78 8.19
C THR A 433 -8.86 -5.05 9.07
N TYR A 434 -8.64 -3.76 9.32
CA TYR A 434 -9.59 -2.92 10.05
C TYR A 434 -10.97 -2.87 9.39
N GLN A 435 -11.04 -2.72 8.05
CA GLN A 435 -12.33 -2.70 7.36
C GLN A 435 -13.08 -4.04 7.47
N LEU A 436 -12.37 -5.17 7.36
CA LEU A 436 -12.98 -6.49 7.59
C LEU A 436 -13.53 -6.62 9.02
N TYR A 437 -12.77 -6.17 10.01
CA TYR A 437 -13.23 -6.13 11.40
C TYR A 437 -14.47 -5.26 11.58
N ARG A 438 -14.53 -4.07 10.95
CA ARG A 438 -15.73 -3.21 11.02
C ARG A 438 -16.97 -3.93 10.51
N LEU A 439 -16.87 -4.68 9.41
CA LEU A 439 -17.99 -5.46 8.88
C LEU A 439 -18.42 -6.55 9.86
N CYS A 440 -17.48 -7.30 10.45
CA CYS A 440 -17.80 -8.29 11.47
C CYS A 440 -18.45 -7.67 12.72
N ALA A 441 -17.91 -6.55 13.22
CA ALA A 441 -18.39 -5.87 14.40
C ALA A 441 -19.79 -5.27 14.20
N GLN A 442 -20.12 -4.79 12.99
CA GLN A 442 -21.47 -4.33 12.65
C GLN A 442 -22.51 -5.45 12.77
N THR A 443 -22.16 -6.69 12.43
CA THR A 443 -23.07 -7.85 12.49
C THR A 443 -23.08 -8.53 13.86
N LEU A 444 -21.90 -8.67 14.50
CA LEU A 444 -21.71 -9.54 15.67
C LEU A 444 -21.44 -8.77 16.98
N GLY A 445 -21.26 -7.45 16.93
CA GLY A 445 -20.93 -6.63 18.09
C GLY A 445 -19.66 -7.13 18.80
N ASP A 446 -19.76 -7.33 20.10
CA ASP A 446 -18.62 -7.73 20.95
C ASP A 446 -18.11 -9.16 20.72
N LYS A 447 -18.79 -9.94 19.87
CA LYS A 447 -18.34 -11.28 19.45
C LYS A 447 -17.35 -11.23 18.27
N ALA A 448 -17.04 -10.05 17.75
CA ALA A 448 -15.99 -9.84 16.75
C ALA A 448 -14.67 -9.45 17.42
N TYR A 449 -13.60 -10.18 17.10
CA TYR A 449 -12.27 -10.02 17.66
C TYR A 449 -11.27 -9.66 16.57
N PHE A 450 -10.64 -8.49 16.69
CA PHE A 450 -9.39 -8.20 16.00
C PHE A 450 -8.21 -8.74 16.80
N ILE A 451 -7.42 -9.63 16.19
CA ILE A 451 -6.20 -10.23 16.78
C ILE A 451 -5.03 -10.18 15.80
N GLN A 452 -3.81 -10.27 16.30
CA GLN A 452 -2.61 -10.36 15.46
C GLN A 452 -2.20 -11.82 15.21
N SER A 453 -2.39 -12.69 16.21
CA SER A 453 -2.00 -14.11 16.16
C SER A 453 -2.76 -14.93 17.20
N GLU A 454 -2.54 -16.24 17.21
CA GLU A 454 -3.05 -17.17 18.21
C GLU A 454 -2.63 -16.83 19.64
N ALA A 455 -1.49 -16.14 19.82
CA ALA A 455 -1.03 -15.68 21.13
C ALA A 455 -2.01 -14.71 21.82
N ASN A 456 -2.90 -14.06 21.06
CA ASN A 456 -3.94 -13.21 21.62
C ASN A 456 -5.10 -14.02 22.25
N ILE A 457 -5.16 -15.33 22.03
CA ILE A 457 -6.20 -16.22 22.58
C ILE A 457 -5.59 -16.95 23.78
N ARG A 458 -5.70 -16.38 24.99
CA ARG A 458 -5.07 -16.94 26.20
C ARG A 458 -5.89 -18.05 26.84
N SER A 459 -7.21 -17.88 26.88
CA SER A 459 -8.18 -18.87 27.36
C SER A 459 -9.57 -18.54 26.82
N LEU A 460 -10.58 -19.36 27.16
CA LEU A 460 -11.99 -19.02 26.87
C LEU A 460 -12.44 -17.74 27.59
N ALA A 461 -11.83 -17.39 28.72
CA ALA A 461 -12.15 -16.18 29.49
C ALA A 461 -11.35 -14.95 29.03
N GLU A 462 -10.21 -15.16 28.35
CA GLU A 462 -9.27 -14.10 28.04
C GLU A 462 -8.82 -14.13 26.58
N VAL A 463 -9.48 -13.34 25.74
CA VAL A 463 -9.06 -13.02 24.38
C VAL A 463 -8.67 -11.55 24.32
N GLU A 464 -7.42 -11.29 23.91
CA GLU A 464 -6.90 -9.96 23.68
C GLU A 464 -7.39 -9.41 22.35
N HIS A 465 -8.34 -8.50 22.43
CA HIS A 465 -8.92 -7.80 21.30
C HIS A 465 -8.29 -6.42 21.13
N TYR A 466 -7.79 -6.09 19.94
CA TYR A 466 -7.35 -4.73 19.66
C TYR A 466 -8.52 -3.82 19.26
N VAL A 467 -8.72 -2.77 20.06
CA VAL A 467 -9.67 -1.70 19.82
C VAL A 467 -8.97 -0.52 19.16
N PHE A 468 -9.42 -0.20 17.95
CA PHE A 468 -8.91 0.95 17.21
C PHE A 468 -9.29 2.26 17.89
N PRO A 469 -8.46 3.30 17.77
CA PRO A 469 -8.79 4.60 18.34
C PRO A 469 -10.09 5.14 17.74
N SER A 470 -11.03 5.57 18.60
CA SER A 470 -12.15 6.39 18.17
C SER A 470 -11.63 7.81 17.94
N MET A 471 -11.64 8.25 16.68
CA MET A 471 -11.17 9.58 16.28
C MET A 471 -11.97 10.72 16.94
N HIS A 472 -13.23 10.47 17.33
CA HIS A 472 -14.06 11.44 18.08
C HIS A 472 -13.59 11.65 19.53
N ALA A 473 -12.72 10.78 20.05
CA ALA A 473 -12.28 10.80 21.45
C ALA A 473 -10.83 11.30 21.64
N GLY A 474 -10.19 11.86 20.60
CA GLY A 474 -8.86 12.48 20.70
C GLY A 474 -7.70 11.54 21.04
N ARG A 475 -7.89 10.21 20.99
CA ARG A 475 -6.82 9.23 21.22
C ARG A 475 -6.16 8.84 19.91
N LEU A 476 -4.84 9.02 19.83
CA LEU A 476 -4.03 8.69 18.64
C LEU A 476 -3.65 7.20 18.57
N ASN A 477 -3.70 6.49 19.70
CA ASN A 477 -3.29 5.08 19.80
C ASN A 477 -4.47 4.18 20.15
N GLY A 478 -4.59 3.05 19.46
CA GLY A 478 -5.53 2.00 19.85
C GLY A 478 -5.11 1.34 21.16
N LYS A 479 -6.02 0.58 21.75
CA LYS A 479 -5.80 -0.13 23.01
C LYS A 479 -6.15 -1.59 22.85
N THR A 480 -5.59 -2.43 23.72
CA THR A 480 -5.99 -3.84 23.81
C THR A 480 -6.99 -3.99 24.95
N GLU A 481 -8.10 -4.66 24.70
CA GLU A 481 -9.09 -5.06 25.71
C GLU A 481 -9.10 -6.58 25.82
N VAL A 482 -9.30 -7.10 27.03
CA VAL A 482 -9.49 -8.53 27.24
C VAL A 482 -10.99 -8.81 27.31
N ARG A 483 -11.47 -9.74 26.50
CA ARG A 483 -12.88 -10.14 26.42
C ARG A 483 -13.01 -11.67 26.50
N PRO A 484 -14.05 -12.20 27.16
CA PRO A 484 -14.32 -13.64 27.16
C PRO A 484 -14.92 -14.06 25.81
N LEU A 485 -14.51 -15.23 25.30
CA LEU A 485 -14.92 -15.72 23.98
C LEU A 485 -16.41 -16.12 23.95
N TRP A 486 -16.78 -17.11 24.77
CA TRP A 486 -18.15 -17.53 25.05
C TRP A 486 -18.18 -18.30 26.38
N THR A 487 -19.33 -18.31 27.05
CA THR A 487 -19.51 -18.96 28.37
C THR A 487 -20.09 -20.36 28.28
N ASP A 488 -20.96 -20.61 27.29
CA ASP A 488 -21.54 -21.92 27.05
C ASP A 488 -20.57 -22.79 26.24
N THR A 489 -20.29 -24.01 26.68
CA THR A 489 -19.48 -25.02 25.96
C THR A 489 -20.26 -26.30 25.65
N ASN A 490 -21.57 -26.32 25.95
CA ASN A 490 -22.42 -27.52 25.87
C ASN A 490 -22.97 -27.80 24.46
N ARG A 491 -22.62 -26.97 23.49
CA ARG A 491 -22.95 -27.18 22.07
C ARG A 491 -21.78 -26.82 21.17
N PRO A 492 -21.73 -27.42 19.96
CA PRO A 492 -20.78 -27.01 18.93
C PRO A 492 -20.83 -25.51 18.65
N LYS A 493 -19.65 -24.92 18.45
CA LYS A 493 -19.48 -23.48 18.17
C LYS A 493 -19.25 -23.22 16.71
N ARG A 494 -19.88 -22.19 16.18
CA ARG A 494 -19.69 -21.77 14.78
C ARG A 494 -18.93 -20.46 14.73
N VAL A 495 -17.71 -20.48 14.24
CA VAL A 495 -16.76 -19.37 14.36
C VAL A 495 -16.30 -18.93 12.98
N LEU A 496 -16.45 -17.65 12.67
CA LEU A 496 -15.88 -17.09 11.45
C LEU A 496 -14.40 -16.79 11.67
N ILE A 497 -13.53 -17.21 10.76
CA ILE A 497 -12.11 -16.82 10.78
C ILE A 497 -11.75 -16.22 9.42
N THR A 498 -11.17 -15.03 9.45
CA THR A 498 -10.64 -14.38 8.25
C THR A 498 -9.33 -13.65 8.55
N GLY A 499 -8.53 -13.43 7.51
CA GLY A 499 -7.30 -12.66 7.58
C GLY A 499 -7.33 -11.51 6.60
N GLY A 500 -6.76 -10.36 6.98
CA GLY A 500 -6.59 -9.25 6.05
C GLY A 500 -5.65 -9.58 4.88
N ALA A 501 -5.60 -8.69 3.88
CA ALA A 501 -4.78 -8.86 2.67
C ALA A 501 -3.27 -8.99 2.94
N SER A 502 -2.81 -8.70 4.17
CA SER A 502 -1.44 -8.85 4.65
C SER A 502 -1.27 -9.98 5.68
N CYS A 503 -2.28 -10.83 5.89
CA CYS A 503 -2.22 -11.94 6.85
C CYS A 503 -1.63 -13.19 6.19
N PRO A 504 -0.51 -13.74 6.72
CA PRO A 504 0.02 -15.03 6.31
C PRO A 504 -0.92 -16.18 6.65
N ASP A 505 -0.93 -17.21 5.81
CA ASP A 505 -1.83 -18.36 5.98
C ASP A 505 -1.48 -19.21 7.20
N GLY A 506 -0.21 -19.26 7.59
CA GLY A 506 0.25 -19.99 8.77
C GLY A 506 -0.42 -19.51 10.06
N ILE A 507 -0.59 -18.19 10.21
CA ILE A 507 -1.24 -17.59 11.39
C ILE A 507 -2.72 -17.99 11.46
N ILE A 508 -3.40 -18.09 10.31
CA ILE A 508 -4.80 -18.52 10.27
C ILE A 508 -4.93 -19.97 10.76
N GLN A 509 -4.04 -20.86 10.32
CA GLN A 509 -4.00 -22.24 10.80
C GLN A 509 -3.66 -22.31 12.29
N GLN A 510 -2.70 -21.52 12.77
CA GLN A 510 -2.33 -21.45 14.19
C GLN A 510 -3.50 -20.99 15.07
N VAL A 511 -4.31 -20.04 14.61
CA VAL A 511 -5.54 -19.61 15.31
C VAL A 511 -6.57 -20.74 15.39
N VAL A 512 -6.80 -21.49 14.31
CA VAL A 512 -7.67 -22.67 14.32
C VAL A 512 -7.18 -23.70 15.33
N VAL A 513 -5.89 -24.05 15.28
CA VAL A 513 -5.26 -25.00 16.23
C VAL A 513 -5.41 -24.52 17.66
N ARG A 514 -5.20 -23.22 17.91
CA ARG A 514 -5.32 -22.64 19.24
C ARG A 514 -6.73 -22.69 19.78
N LEU A 515 -7.73 -22.36 18.97
CA LEU A 515 -9.14 -22.45 19.37
C LEU A 515 -9.52 -23.90 19.70
N ASN A 516 -9.10 -24.86 18.88
CA ASN A 516 -9.28 -26.29 19.15
C ASN A 516 -8.63 -26.69 20.49
N SER A 517 -7.44 -26.18 20.83
CA SER A 517 -6.76 -26.51 22.10
C SER A 517 -7.54 -26.09 23.36
N LEU A 518 -8.55 -25.23 23.23
CA LEU A 518 -9.41 -24.77 24.32
C LEU A 518 -10.72 -25.56 24.45
N LEU A 519 -10.96 -26.54 23.57
CA LEU A 519 -12.17 -27.35 23.54
C LEU A 519 -11.87 -28.79 23.98
N PRO A 520 -12.88 -29.54 24.48
CA PRO A 520 -12.69 -30.92 24.93
C PRO A 520 -12.17 -31.83 23.79
N PRO A 521 -10.99 -32.47 23.94
CA PRO A 521 -10.39 -33.28 22.87
C PRO A 521 -11.25 -34.43 22.37
N GLU A 522 -12.06 -35.03 23.23
CA GLU A 522 -12.97 -36.14 22.91
C GLU A 522 -14.07 -35.76 21.91
N ASN A 523 -14.36 -34.47 21.78
CA ASN A 523 -15.36 -33.94 20.86
C ASN A 523 -14.72 -33.31 19.62
N LEU A 524 -13.39 -33.41 19.47
CA LEU A 524 -12.66 -32.85 18.35
C LEU A 524 -12.26 -33.91 17.33
N ARG A 525 -12.50 -33.61 16.06
CA ARG A 525 -11.88 -34.31 14.93
C ARG A 525 -10.44 -33.81 14.80
N ASN A 526 -9.50 -34.70 14.46
CA ASN A 526 -8.14 -34.27 14.17
C ASN A 526 -8.06 -33.54 12.81
N LEU A 527 -7.01 -32.74 12.61
CA LEU A 527 -6.82 -31.94 11.40
C LEU A 527 -6.76 -32.80 10.13
N GLU A 528 -6.10 -33.97 10.18
CA GLU A 528 -5.98 -34.87 9.03
C GLU A 528 -7.34 -35.40 8.56
N ALA A 529 -8.25 -35.71 9.49
CA ALA A 529 -9.61 -36.14 9.18
C ALA A 529 -10.42 -35.01 8.53
N VAL A 530 -10.25 -33.76 8.98
CA VAL A 530 -10.89 -32.60 8.36
C VAL A 530 -10.30 -32.34 6.97
N ILE A 531 -8.98 -32.46 6.81
CA ILE A 531 -8.30 -32.34 5.50
C ILE A 531 -8.76 -33.43 4.53
N ALA A 532 -8.97 -34.66 5.00
CA ALA A 532 -9.44 -35.76 4.16
C ALA A 532 -10.82 -35.46 3.53
N ASP A 533 -11.72 -34.78 4.25
CA ASP A 533 -13.04 -34.38 3.73
C ASP A 533 -12.91 -33.55 2.43
N PHE A 534 -11.86 -32.73 2.30
CA PHE A 534 -11.58 -31.91 1.10
C PHE A 534 -11.10 -32.72 -0.09
N GLN A 535 -10.51 -33.89 0.13
CA GLN A 535 -9.98 -34.73 -0.94
C GLN A 535 -11.04 -35.66 -1.52
N THR A 536 -12.14 -35.86 -0.78
CA THR A 536 -13.27 -36.72 -1.14
C THR A 536 -14.49 -35.95 -1.67
N ALA A 537 -14.51 -34.62 -1.51
CA ALA A 537 -15.56 -33.70 -1.98
C ALA A 537 -15.18 -33.07 -3.32
#